data_AF-A0A059DSQ0-F1
#
_entry.id   AF-A0A059DSQ0-F1
#
_cell.length_a   1.000
_cell.length_b   1.000
_cell.length_c   1.000
_cell.angle_alpha   90.00
_cell.angle_beta   90.00
_cell.angle_gamma   90.00
#
_symmetry.space_group_name_H-M   'P 1'
#
loop_
_entity.id
_entity.type
_entity.pdbx_description
1 polymer ?
#
loop_
_entity_poly.entity_id
_entity_poly.type
_entity_poly.pdbx_seq_one_letter_code
_entity_poly.pdbx_strand_id
1 'polypeptide(L)'
;MLPDGRVRTRIYNESQQSRDVLKITTIGHDIRSREIAAAGSLLAYTSGMTVDLSKKTAVIIGISGTGSITAEALARLGVGRLILIDFDKVEKRNLNRILYATTQDIGRFKTHVLRDAIRLHAPNITVETFETSIGDEAVIAAASEADVLFSCVDSMEGRYHCDLMVQAFLCPLIDMGVVIPTRLRGGKLEIADVCGRIDYVRPGGASLWQRGEVTGGGLAEEYLRRADPEDHARQIQEGYLKGMPEEAPSVISLNMRAASAAVNEWLARLYEVRHDANKKYASTYFSLAAGEEEHAGEPDIGNAWRSGIFGQGLKRPLLGLLNPRETERDVA
;
A
#
# COMPACT_ATOMS: atom_id res chain seq x y z
N MET A 1 19.46 17.61 10.26
CA MET A 1 20.52 17.32 9.27
C MET A 1 21.38 18.57 9.16
N LEU A 2 22.68 18.44 9.28
CA LEU A 2 23.64 19.52 9.11
C LEU A 2 23.74 19.90 7.62
N PRO A 3 24.20 21.10 7.26
CA PRO A 3 24.30 21.55 5.87
C PRO A 3 25.16 20.64 4.97
N ASP A 4 26.08 19.88 5.57
CA ASP A 4 26.94 18.90 4.89
C ASP A 4 26.31 17.49 4.78
N GLY A 5 25.03 17.35 5.13
CA GLY A 5 24.29 16.09 5.09
C GLY A 5 24.53 15.15 6.28
N ARG A 6 25.38 15.51 7.25
CA ARG A 6 25.53 14.72 8.48
C ARG A 6 24.28 14.83 9.33
N VAL A 7 23.85 13.72 9.94
CA VAL A 7 22.73 13.71 10.88
C VAL A 7 23.29 13.47 12.27
N ARG A 8 23.08 14.41 13.19
CA ARG A 8 23.14 14.16 14.63
C ARG A 8 21.72 13.99 15.11
N THR A 9 21.46 12.89 15.78
CA THR A 9 20.13 12.56 16.28
C THR A 9 20.24 12.02 17.70
N ARG A 10 19.25 12.35 18.52
CA ARG A 10 19.09 11.86 19.87
C ARG A 10 17.59 11.78 20.11
N ILE A 11 17.10 10.60 20.42
CA ILE A 11 15.69 10.39 20.74
C ILE A 11 15.57 10.42 22.26
N TYR A 12 14.57 11.12 22.78
CA TYR A 12 14.24 11.12 24.19
C TYR A 12 12.91 10.41 24.37
N ASN A 13 12.81 9.54 25.38
CA ASN A 13 11.51 8.99 25.79
C ASN A 13 10.73 10.04 26.61
N GLU A 14 9.50 9.69 27.00
CA GLU A 14 8.63 10.55 27.84
C GLU A 14 9.30 10.95 29.16
N SER A 15 10.18 10.10 29.69
CA SER A 15 10.99 10.36 30.89
C SER A 15 12.25 11.21 30.62
N GLN A 16 12.38 11.83 29.43
CA GLN A 16 13.55 12.60 28.97
C GLN A 16 14.88 11.84 28.99
N GLN A 17 14.85 10.52 28.99
CA GLN A 17 16.05 9.69 28.86
C GLN A 17 16.41 9.55 27.38
N SER A 18 17.67 9.81 27.07
CA SER A 18 18.17 9.63 25.71
C SER A 18 18.29 8.15 25.37
N ARG A 19 17.88 7.77 24.16
CA ARG A 19 18.16 6.48 23.54
C ARG A 19 19.08 6.67 22.34
N ASP A 20 19.95 5.68 22.15
CA ASP A 20 20.80 5.63 20.97
C ASP A 20 19.97 5.38 19.73
N VAL A 21 20.27 6.12 18.67
CA VAL A 21 19.70 5.86 17.35
C VAL A 21 20.58 4.86 16.65
N LEU A 22 20.04 3.69 16.35
CA LEU A 22 20.82 2.60 15.75
C LEU A 22 20.88 2.72 14.22
N LYS A 23 19.84 3.28 13.62
CA LYS A 23 19.63 3.33 12.17
C LYS A 23 18.87 4.59 11.80
N ILE A 24 19.25 5.19 10.67
CA ILE A 24 18.51 6.28 10.04
C ILE A 24 18.13 5.82 8.63
N THR A 25 16.85 5.89 8.31
CA THR A 25 16.34 5.64 6.97
C THR A 25 15.92 6.95 6.33
N THR A 26 16.45 7.25 5.15
CA THR A 26 15.98 8.35 4.30
C THR A 26 15.18 7.80 3.14
N ILE A 27 13.95 8.29 2.98
CA ILE A 27 13.02 7.86 1.94
C ILE A 27 12.93 8.96 0.88
N GLY A 28 13.57 8.73 -0.27
CA GLY A 28 13.55 9.60 -1.44
C GLY A 28 13.15 8.81 -2.68
N HIS A 29 13.75 9.12 -3.84
CA HIS A 29 13.67 8.23 -5.00
C HIS A 29 14.36 6.89 -4.73
N ASP A 30 15.38 6.89 -3.89
CA ASP A 30 15.97 5.69 -3.28
C ASP A 30 15.63 5.69 -1.79
N ILE A 31 15.49 4.51 -1.21
CA ILE A 31 15.36 4.31 0.23
C ILE A 31 16.74 3.91 0.75
N ARG A 32 17.38 4.80 1.52
CA ARG A 32 18.74 4.58 2.02
C ARG A 32 18.71 4.42 3.52
N SER A 33 19.07 3.23 3.97
CA SER A 33 19.34 2.95 5.37
C SER A 33 20.81 3.15 5.68
N ARG A 34 21.12 3.87 6.75
CA ARG A 34 22.47 3.96 7.32
C ARG A 34 22.43 3.44 8.74
N GLU A 35 23.04 2.28 8.98
CA GLU A 35 23.39 1.85 10.33
C GLU A 35 24.53 2.72 10.83
N ILE A 36 24.46 3.18 12.09
CA ILE A 36 25.49 4.09 12.63
C ILE A 36 26.83 3.35 12.86
N ALA A 37 26.80 2.02 13.00
CA ALA A 37 27.95 1.19 13.34
C ALA A 37 28.54 0.35 12.18
N ALA A 38 27.91 0.33 11.00
CA ALA A 38 28.35 -0.52 9.88
C ALA A 38 28.37 0.26 8.56
N ALA A 39 29.47 0.14 7.81
CA ALA A 39 29.66 0.77 6.50
C ALA A 39 29.74 -0.30 5.40
N GLY A 40 28.85 -0.22 4.42
CA GLY A 40 28.88 -1.05 3.21
C GLY A 40 27.59 -0.92 2.42
N SER A 41 27.67 -0.98 1.08
CA SER A 41 26.50 -1.15 0.23
C SER A 41 26.05 -2.61 0.27
N LEU A 42 24.73 -2.82 0.40
CA LEU A 42 24.15 -4.16 0.38
C LEU A 42 23.82 -4.54 -1.07
N LEU A 43 24.26 -5.70 -1.52
CA LEU A 43 23.96 -6.21 -2.86
C LEU A 43 22.60 -6.93 -2.86
N ALA A 44 21.75 -6.58 -3.83
CA ALA A 44 20.47 -7.25 -4.04
C ALA A 44 20.64 -8.75 -4.31
N TYR A 45 19.62 -9.55 -3.99
CA TYR A 45 19.55 -10.98 -4.27
C TYR A 45 20.66 -11.83 -3.63
N THR A 46 21.30 -11.31 -2.59
CA THR A 46 22.28 -12.04 -1.77
C THR A 46 21.69 -12.45 -0.43
N SER A 47 22.37 -13.33 0.31
CA SER A 47 22.03 -13.62 1.71
C SER A 47 22.06 -12.36 2.58
N GLY A 48 22.91 -11.39 2.24
CA GLY A 48 22.93 -10.07 2.89
C GLY A 48 21.58 -9.35 2.78
N MET A 49 20.94 -9.39 1.60
CA MET A 49 19.60 -8.85 1.38
C MET A 49 18.58 -9.49 2.33
N THR A 50 18.56 -10.82 2.42
CA THR A 50 17.64 -11.53 3.33
C THR A 50 17.85 -11.13 4.80
N VAL A 51 19.10 -10.93 5.23
CA VAL A 51 19.41 -10.47 6.61
C VAL A 51 18.99 -9.01 6.85
N ASP A 52 19.03 -8.15 5.83
CA ASP A 52 18.52 -6.79 5.95
C ASP A 52 16.98 -6.75 5.95
N LEU A 53 16.33 -7.53 5.09
CA LEU A 53 14.87 -7.65 5.02
C LEU A 53 14.29 -8.26 6.30
N SER A 54 14.99 -9.18 6.96
CA SER A 54 14.54 -9.78 8.22
C SER A 54 14.45 -8.80 9.39
N LYS A 55 14.99 -7.59 9.23
CA LYS A 55 14.87 -6.48 10.19
C LYS A 55 13.76 -5.49 9.83
N LYS A 56 12.99 -5.74 8.76
CA LYS A 56 11.97 -4.81 8.25
C LYS A 56 10.55 -5.28 8.56
N THR A 57 9.66 -4.30 8.71
CA THR A 57 8.22 -4.48 8.82
C THR A 57 7.54 -4.04 7.52
N ALA A 58 6.76 -4.92 6.90
CA ALA A 58 5.88 -4.56 5.78
C ALA A 58 4.41 -4.66 6.19
N VAL A 59 3.65 -3.62 5.86
CA VAL A 59 2.18 -3.63 6.02
C VAL A 59 1.55 -3.88 4.67
N ILE A 60 0.60 -4.81 4.60
CA ILE A 60 -0.15 -5.13 3.39
C ILE A 60 -1.63 -4.83 3.66
N ILE A 61 -2.16 -3.84 2.95
CA ILE A 61 -3.56 -3.41 3.04
C ILE A 61 -4.35 -4.07 1.92
N GLY A 62 -5.32 -4.92 2.27
CA GLY A 62 -6.09 -5.76 1.36
C GLY A 62 -5.40 -7.10 1.12
N ILE A 63 -6.00 -8.21 1.54
CA ILE A 63 -5.49 -9.59 1.49
C ILE A 63 -6.33 -10.43 0.53
N SER A 64 -6.52 -9.90 -0.67
CA SER A 64 -7.27 -10.55 -1.76
C SER A 64 -6.31 -10.96 -2.89
N GLY A 65 -6.64 -10.64 -4.14
CA GLY A 65 -5.87 -11.02 -5.33
C GLY A 65 -4.39 -10.63 -5.26
N THR A 66 -4.07 -9.35 -5.33
CA THR A 66 -2.66 -8.87 -5.32
C THR A 66 -2.03 -9.01 -3.94
N GLY A 67 -2.73 -8.63 -2.87
CA GLY A 67 -2.14 -8.59 -1.53
C GLY A 67 -1.77 -9.95 -0.94
N SER A 68 -2.53 -11.02 -1.23
CA SER A 68 -2.13 -12.36 -0.78
C SER A 68 -0.82 -12.84 -1.42
N ILE A 69 -0.60 -12.46 -2.69
CA ILE A 69 0.62 -12.77 -3.43
C ILE A 69 1.78 -11.88 -2.96
N THR A 70 1.52 -10.60 -2.71
CA THR A 70 2.54 -9.67 -2.19
C THR A 70 3.05 -10.12 -0.82
N ALA A 71 2.16 -10.44 0.12
CA ALA A 71 2.55 -10.92 1.45
C ALA A 71 3.33 -12.25 1.39
N GLU A 72 2.92 -13.18 0.51
CA GLU A 72 3.68 -14.41 0.25
C GLU A 72 5.09 -14.13 -0.30
N ALA A 73 5.21 -13.25 -1.30
CA ALA A 73 6.50 -12.91 -1.89
C ALA A 73 7.44 -12.28 -0.87
N LEU A 74 6.93 -11.36 -0.04
CA LEU A 74 7.69 -10.72 1.04
C LEU A 74 8.10 -11.74 2.11
N ALA A 75 7.23 -12.70 2.45
CA ALA A 75 7.57 -13.78 3.36
C ALA A 75 8.74 -14.62 2.81
N ARG A 76 8.69 -15.03 1.54
CA ARG A 76 9.76 -15.80 0.90
C ARG A 76 11.07 -15.03 0.72
N LEU A 77 11.01 -13.70 0.60
CA LEU A 77 12.19 -12.83 0.58
C LEU A 77 12.83 -12.69 1.98
N GLY A 78 12.13 -13.12 3.03
CA GLY A 78 12.62 -13.12 4.40
C GLY A 78 12.35 -11.81 5.15
N VAL A 79 11.28 -11.07 4.79
CA VAL A 79 10.83 -9.91 5.57
C VAL A 79 10.48 -10.37 6.99
N GLY A 80 11.01 -9.68 8.00
CA GLY A 80 10.96 -10.14 9.40
C GLY A 80 9.56 -10.07 10.02
N ARG A 81 8.80 -9.05 9.64
CA ARG A 81 7.44 -8.83 10.15
C ARG A 81 6.48 -8.41 9.06
N LEU A 82 5.32 -9.06 9.02
CA LEU A 82 4.21 -8.75 8.13
C LEU A 82 2.98 -8.38 8.96
N ILE A 83 2.38 -7.23 8.64
CA ILE A 83 1.10 -6.81 9.20
C ILE A 83 0.05 -6.90 8.08
N LEU A 84 -0.93 -7.78 8.24
CA LEU A 84 -1.94 -8.07 7.24
C LEU A 84 -3.28 -7.43 7.64
N ILE A 85 -3.83 -6.58 6.78
CA ILE A 85 -5.05 -5.81 7.08
C ILE A 85 -6.10 -6.12 6.02
N ASP A 86 -7.18 -6.80 6.40
CA ASP A 86 -8.36 -7.05 5.55
C ASP A 86 -9.52 -7.48 6.43
N PHE A 87 -10.68 -6.82 6.31
CA PHE A 87 -11.87 -7.11 7.11
C PHE A 87 -12.74 -8.24 6.52
N ASP A 88 -12.49 -8.68 5.29
CA ASP A 88 -13.32 -9.66 4.62
C ASP A 88 -12.99 -11.10 5.03
N LYS A 89 -13.99 -11.94 4.81
CA LYS A 89 -13.86 -13.40 4.87
C LYS A 89 -13.67 -13.98 3.47
N VAL A 90 -13.11 -15.18 3.41
CA VAL A 90 -13.00 -15.95 2.16
C VAL A 90 -14.40 -16.33 1.70
N GLU A 91 -14.71 -16.02 0.45
CA GLU A 91 -15.92 -16.47 -0.24
C GLU A 91 -15.56 -17.38 -1.40
N LYS A 92 -16.52 -18.21 -1.84
CA LYS A 92 -16.35 -19.13 -2.97
C LYS A 92 -15.82 -18.44 -4.22
N ARG A 93 -16.30 -17.22 -4.50
CA ARG A 93 -15.86 -16.42 -5.67
C ARG A 93 -14.41 -15.94 -5.58
N ASN A 94 -13.77 -16.00 -4.40
CA ASN A 94 -12.39 -15.55 -4.23
C ASN A 94 -11.36 -16.67 -4.38
N LEU A 95 -11.78 -17.94 -4.33
CA LEU A 95 -10.89 -19.11 -4.37
C LEU A 95 -10.05 -19.21 -5.66
N ASN A 96 -10.47 -18.54 -6.73
CA ASN A 96 -9.75 -18.51 -8.00
C ASN A 96 -8.53 -17.57 -8.01
N ARG A 97 -8.35 -16.73 -6.97
CA ARG A 97 -7.32 -15.66 -6.97
C ARG A 97 -6.68 -15.35 -5.63
N ILE A 98 -7.25 -15.75 -4.50
CA ILE A 98 -6.60 -15.61 -3.20
C ILE A 98 -5.65 -16.79 -3.02
N LEU A 99 -4.37 -16.49 -2.84
CA LEU A 99 -3.36 -17.52 -2.63
C LEU A 99 -3.64 -18.31 -1.33
N TYR A 100 -3.45 -19.63 -1.38
CA TYR A 100 -3.73 -20.59 -0.29
C TYR A 100 -5.18 -20.83 0.10
N ALA A 101 -6.13 -19.97 -0.28
CA ALA A 101 -7.52 -20.17 0.08
C ALA A 101 -8.09 -21.44 -0.56
N THR A 102 -8.64 -22.33 0.25
CA THR A 102 -9.30 -23.57 -0.20
C THR A 102 -10.80 -23.52 0.07
N THR A 103 -11.54 -24.51 -0.45
CA THR A 103 -12.98 -24.65 -0.17
C THR A 103 -13.29 -24.83 1.33
N GLN A 104 -12.33 -25.31 2.12
CA GLN A 104 -12.46 -25.46 3.57
C GLN A 104 -12.33 -24.13 4.32
N ASP A 105 -11.76 -23.11 3.67
CA ASP A 105 -11.51 -21.81 4.28
C ASP A 105 -12.67 -20.82 4.13
N ILE A 106 -13.73 -21.19 3.40
CA ILE A 106 -14.90 -20.32 3.22
C ILE A 106 -15.46 -19.89 4.58
N GLY A 107 -15.62 -18.58 4.78
CA GLY A 107 -16.07 -17.98 6.04
C GLY A 107 -14.97 -17.68 7.06
N ARG A 108 -13.73 -18.12 6.83
CA ARG A 108 -12.56 -17.68 7.60
C ARG A 108 -12.10 -16.30 7.12
N PHE A 109 -11.50 -15.50 8.00
CA PHE A 109 -10.87 -14.25 7.60
C PHE A 109 -9.71 -14.50 6.64
N LYS A 110 -9.62 -13.70 5.58
CA LYS A 110 -8.57 -13.84 4.56
C LYS A 110 -7.17 -13.70 5.19
N THR A 111 -7.02 -12.76 6.12
CA THR A 111 -5.80 -12.54 6.92
C THR A 111 -5.35 -13.80 7.65
N HIS A 112 -6.27 -14.52 8.31
CA HIS A 112 -5.98 -15.73 9.07
C HIS A 112 -5.50 -16.87 8.18
N VAL A 113 -6.18 -17.08 7.05
CA VAL A 113 -5.81 -18.13 6.08
C VAL A 113 -4.38 -17.93 5.60
N LEU A 114 -4.03 -16.70 5.21
CA LEU A 114 -2.69 -16.39 4.72
C LEU A 114 -1.64 -16.46 5.82
N ARG A 115 -1.92 -15.93 7.02
CA ARG A 115 -1.03 -16.04 8.19
C ARG A 115 -0.67 -17.48 8.49
N ASP A 116 -1.67 -18.35 8.53
CA ASP A 116 -1.46 -19.77 8.86
C ASP A 116 -0.62 -20.44 7.76
N ALA A 117 -0.86 -20.14 6.48
CA ALA A 117 -0.06 -20.64 5.37
C ALA A 117 1.41 -20.15 5.39
N ILE A 118 1.64 -18.88 5.74
CA ILE A 118 3.00 -18.32 5.87
C ILE A 118 3.77 -19.01 6.99
N ARG A 119 3.13 -19.21 8.15
CA ARG A 119 3.75 -19.87 9.31
C ARG A 119 4.23 -21.29 9.03
N LEU A 120 3.61 -22.00 8.08
CA LEU A 120 4.02 -23.35 7.71
C LEU A 120 5.41 -23.40 7.05
N HIS A 121 5.79 -22.36 6.30
CA HIS A 121 7.05 -22.35 5.55
C HIS A 121 8.06 -21.31 6.03
N ALA A 122 7.62 -20.30 6.78
CA ALA A 122 8.46 -19.23 7.31
C ALA A 122 8.16 -18.97 8.81
N PRO A 123 8.43 -19.95 9.71
CA PRO A 123 8.04 -19.86 11.12
C PRO A 123 8.75 -18.75 11.91
N ASN A 124 9.84 -18.20 11.38
CA ASN A 124 10.60 -17.11 12.01
C ASN A 124 10.05 -15.72 11.68
N ILE A 125 9.05 -15.62 10.80
CA ILE A 125 8.42 -14.35 10.44
C ILE A 125 7.29 -14.06 11.42
N THR A 126 7.30 -12.86 11.98
CA THR A 126 6.19 -12.36 12.79
C THR A 126 5.06 -11.95 11.84
N VAL A 127 3.91 -12.62 11.93
CA VAL A 127 2.72 -12.26 11.14
C VAL A 127 1.60 -11.84 12.07
N GLU A 128 1.23 -10.57 12.00
CA GLU A 128 0.12 -9.93 12.70
C GLU A 128 -1.04 -9.67 11.75
N THR A 129 -2.27 -9.80 12.26
CA THR A 129 -3.47 -9.68 11.44
C THR A 129 -4.47 -8.73 12.07
N PHE A 130 -5.13 -7.93 11.22
CA PHE A 130 -6.17 -7.00 11.61
C PHE A 130 -7.38 -7.20 10.70
N GLU A 131 -8.47 -7.68 11.28
CA GLU A 131 -9.74 -7.95 10.59
C GLU A 131 -10.67 -6.72 10.62
N THR A 132 -10.13 -5.54 10.30
CA THR A 132 -10.85 -4.27 10.33
C THR A 132 -10.39 -3.33 9.20
N SER A 133 -11.01 -2.16 9.10
CA SER A 133 -10.67 -1.14 8.11
C SER A 133 -9.32 -0.51 8.40
N ILE A 134 -8.63 -0.05 7.34
CA ILE A 134 -7.39 0.74 7.45
C ILE A 134 -7.57 2.06 8.19
N GLY A 135 -8.81 2.56 8.31
CA GLY A 135 -9.15 3.74 9.09
C GLY A 135 -9.28 3.50 10.59
N ASP A 136 -9.18 2.26 11.06
CA ASP A 136 -9.24 1.93 12.49
C ASP A 136 -7.98 2.44 13.22
N GLU A 137 -8.16 3.07 14.38
CA GLU A 137 -7.06 3.64 15.15
C GLU A 137 -5.99 2.60 15.51
N ALA A 138 -6.38 1.39 15.89
CA ALA A 138 -5.44 0.33 16.24
C ALA A 138 -4.60 -0.10 15.02
N VAL A 139 -5.22 -0.11 13.84
CA VAL A 139 -4.52 -0.43 12.58
C VAL A 139 -3.57 0.68 12.18
N ILE A 140 -4.00 1.94 12.27
CA ILE A 140 -3.16 3.10 11.98
C ILE A 140 -1.94 3.13 12.92
N ALA A 141 -2.16 2.83 14.20
CA ALA A 141 -1.07 2.73 15.18
C ALA A 141 -0.08 1.61 14.81
N ALA A 142 -0.57 0.42 14.47
CA ALA A 142 0.31 -0.68 14.03
C ALA A 142 1.06 -0.35 12.73
N ALA A 143 0.39 0.31 11.78
CA ALA A 143 0.99 0.71 10.50
C ALA A 143 2.08 1.80 10.66
N SER A 144 2.10 2.52 11.77
CA SER A 144 3.15 3.51 12.08
C SER A 144 4.53 2.88 12.29
N GLU A 145 4.61 1.56 12.50
CA GLU A 145 5.86 0.81 12.67
C GLU A 145 6.41 0.25 11.34
N ALA A 146 5.79 0.58 10.20
CA ALA A 146 6.14 0.03 8.91
C ALA A 146 7.40 0.67 8.29
N ASP A 147 8.27 -0.16 7.71
CA ASP A 147 9.31 0.30 6.77
C ASP A 147 8.74 0.54 5.37
N VAL A 148 7.60 -0.09 5.04
CA VAL A 148 6.89 0.05 3.77
C VAL A 148 5.41 -0.33 3.92
N LEU A 149 4.55 0.41 3.24
CA LEU A 149 3.14 0.08 3.03
C LEU A 149 2.96 -0.49 1.61
N PHE A 150 2.17 -1.54 1.48
CA PHE A 150 1.66 -2.04 0.21
C PHE A 150 0.14 -1.87 0.18
N SER A 151 -0.36 -0.96 -0.65
CA SER A 151 -1.79 -0.81 -0.91
C SER A 151 -2.19 -1.76 -2.02
N CYS A 152 -3.00 -2.75 -1.65
CA CYS A 152 -3.58 -3.76 -2.53
C CYS A 152 -5.12 -3.67 -2.54
N VAL A 153 -5.66 -2.51 -2.14
CA VAL A 153 -7.09 -2.23 -2.13
C VAL A 153 -7.53 -1.68 -3.48
N ASP A 154 -8.80 -1.91 -3.82
CA ASP A 154 -9.48 -1.32 -4.96
C ASP A 154 -10.22 -0.03 -4.59
N SER A 155 -10.61 0.14 -3.32
CA SER A 155 -11.33 1.30 -2.82
C SER A 155 -10.51 2.61 -2.82
N MET A 156 -11.18 3.70 -3.18
CA MET A 156 -10.64 5.07 -3.09
C MET A 156 -10.41 5.46 -1.64
N GLU A 157 -11.33 5.12 -0.73
CA GLU A 157 -11.20 5.42 0.70
C GLU A 157 -9.94 4.75 1.30
N GLY A 158 -9.68 3.50 0.95
CA GLY A 158 -8.49 2.78 1.42
C GLY A 158 -7.19 3.41 0.90
N ARG A 159 -7.14 3.79 -0.38
CA ARG A 159 -5.99 4.53 -0.97
C ARG A 159 -5.79 5.88 -0.31
N TYR A 160 -6.87 6.61 0.01
CA TYR A 160 -6.80 7.89 0.69
C TYR A 160 -6.17 7.79 2.08
N HIS A 161 -6.57 6.78 2.88
CA HIS A 161 -5.93 6.51 4.16
C HIS A 161 -4.44 6.19 4.00
N CYS A 162 -4.06 5.43 2.97
CA CYS A 162 -2.66 5.14 2.68
C CYS A 162 -1.86 6.41 2.37
N ASP A 163 -2.40 7.32 1.56
CA ASP A 163 -1.82 8.64 1.28
C ASP A 163 -1.57 9.42 2.57
N LEU A 164 -2.55 9.46 3.49
CA LEU A 164 -2.41 10.17 4.77
C LEU A 164 -1.33 9.53 5.66
N MET A 165 -1.28 8.20 5.73
CA MET A 165 -0.27 7.48 6.52
C MET A 165 1.15 7.72 6.01
N VAL A 166 1.37 7.75 4.69
CA VAL A 166 2.67 8.10 4.09
C VAL A 166 3.16 9.45 4.60
N GLN A 167 2.28 10.44 4.62
CA GLN A 167 2.66 11.79 5.06
C GLN A 167 2.81 11.88 6.58
N ALA A 168 1.93 11.24 7.36
CA ALA A 168 1.96 11.31 8.82
C ALA A 168 3.15 10.56 9.42
N PHE A 169 3.42 9.34 8.95
CA PHE A 169 4.44 8.45 9.50
C PHE A 169 5.77 8.49 8.76
N LEU A 170 5.84 9.21 7.65
CA LEU A 170 7.03 9.31 6.82
C LEU A 170 7.50 7.92 6.33
N CYS A 171 6.57 7.02 6.01
CA CYS A 171 6.85 5.70 5.42
C CYS A 171 6.52 5.71 3.92
N PRO A 172 7.22 4.92 3.08
CA PRO A 172 6.90 4.81 1.67
C PRO A 172 5.68 3.90 1.44
N LEU A 173 4.96 4.16 0.36
CA LEU A 173 3.85 3.35 -0.12
C LEU A 173 4.16 2.82 -1.53
N ILE A 174 3.84 1.56 -1.74
CA ILE A 174 3.69 0.93 -3.05
C ILE A 174 2.20 0.62 -3.24
N ASP A 175 1.52 1.41 -4.05
CA ASP A 175 0.14 1.14 -4.45
C ASP A 175 0.12 0.33 -5.75
N MET A 176 -0.82 -0.59 -5.90
CA MET A 176 -0.99 -1.32 -7.13
C MET A 176 -2.45 -1.59 -7.48
N GLY A 177 -2.74 -1.60 -8.77
CA GLY A 177 -4.07 -1.90 -9.30
C GLY A 177 -3.99 -2.77 -10.55
N VAL A 178 -5.01 -3.60 -10.76
CA VAL A 178 -5.22 -4.35 -12.00
C VAL A 178 -6.65 -4.09 -12.45
N VAL A 179 -6.80 -3.67 -13.70
CA VAL A 179 -8.10 -3.31 -14.28
C VAL A 179 -8.23 -4.01 -15.63
N ILE A 180 -9.40 -4.59 -15.89
CA ILE A 180 -9.70 -5.27 -17.16
C ILE A 180 -10.93 -4.59 -17.78
N PRO A 181 -10.76 -3.42 -18.41
CA PRO A 181 -11.87 -2.70 -19.00
C PRO A 181 -12.51 -3.54 -20.12
N THR A 182 -13.83 -3.54 -20.18
CA THR A 182 -14.58 -4.15 -21.27
C THR A 182 -15.21 -3.09 -22.17
N ARG A 183 -15.57 -3.47 -23.39
CA ARG A 183 -16.29 -2.63 -24.34
C ARG A 183 -17.32 -3.45 -25.11
N LEU A 184 -18.41 -2.79 -25.50
CA LEU A 184 -19.39 -3.37 -26.41
C LEU A 184 -19.01 -3.07 -27.86
N ARG A 185 -18.87 -4.13 -28.66
CA ARG A 185 -18.64 -4.03 -30.11
C ARG A 185 -19.61 -4.95 -30.84
N GLY A 186 -20.48 -4.37 -31.68
CA GLY A 186 -21.47 -5.14 -32.44
C GLY A 186 -22.43 -5.96 -31.56
N GLY A 187 -22.78 -5.46 -30.37
CA GLY A 187 -23.64 -6.16 -29.41
C GLY A 187 -22.96 -7.26 -28.60
N LYS A 188 -21.65 -7.47 -28.78
CA LYS A 188 -20.85 -8.43 -28.01
C LYS A 188 -19.94 -7.71 -27.02
N LEU A 189 -19.86 -8.23 -25.79
CA LEU A 189 -18.89 -7.78 -24.79
C LEU A 189 -17.49 -8.31 -25.15
N GLU A 190 -16.52 -7.40 -25.25
CA GLU A 190 -15.13 -7.69 -25.57
C GLU A 190 -14.21 -7.08 -24.52
N ILE A 191 -13.05 -7.69 -24.30
CA ILE A 191 -11.98 -7.08 -23.50
C ILE A 191 -11.41 -5.89 -24.28
N ALA A 192 -11.42 -4.70 -23.67
CA ALA A 192 -10.84 -3.51 -24.26
C ALA A 192 -9.32 -3.49 -24.06
N ASP A 193 -8.87 -3.81 -22.85
CA ASP A 193 -7.46 -3.98 -22.48
C ASP A 193 -7.35 -4.81 -21.20
N VAL A 194 -6.12 -5.13 -20.79
CA VAL A 194 -5.75 -5.68 -19.49
C VAL A 194 -4.58 -4.85 -18.97
N CYS A 195 -4.86 -4.03 -17.97
CA CYS A 195 -3.92 -3.05 -17.46
C CYS A 195 -3.50 -3.37 -16.03
N GLY A 196 -2.26 -3.06 -15.70
CA GLY A 196 -1.82 -2.96 -14.32
C GLY A 196 -1.02 -1.69 -14.07
N ARG A 197 -1.09 -1.22 -12.84
CA ARG A 197 -0.46 0.01 -12.35
C ARG A 197 0.28 -0.27 -11.06
N ILE A 198 1.47 0.31 -10.93
CA ILE A 198 2.28 0.31 -9.71
C ILE A 198 2.73 1.75 -9.46
N ASP A 199 2.40 2.29 -8.30
CA ASP A 199 2.80 3.64 -7.89
C ASP A 199 3.68 3.59 -6.64
N TYR A 200 4.85 4.22 -6.74
CA TYR A 200 5.68 4.52 -5.59
C TYR A 200 5.36 5.94 -5.10
N VAL A 201 4.79 6.01 -3.89
CA VAL A 201 4.46 7.26 -3.20
C VAL A 201 5.39 7.41 -2.01
N ARG A 202 6.15 8.50 -2.01
CA ARG A 202 7.11 8.83 -0.95
C ARG A 202 6.61 10.02 -0.12
N PRO A 203 7.06 10.17 1.14
CA PRO A 203 6.77 11.35 1.93
C PRO A 203 7.19 12.63 1.20
N GLY A 204 6.26 13.59 1.10
CA GLY A 204 6.47 14.86 0.40
C GLY A 204 6.61 14.77 -1.13
N GLY A 205 6.36 13.60 -1.73
CA GLY A 205 6.16 13.42 -3.18
C GLY A 205 4.69 13.59 -3.58
N ALA A 206 4.38 13.36 -4.87
CA ALA A 206 3.01 13.42 -5.35
C ALA A 206 2.17 12.27 -4.78
N SER A 207 1.07 12.59 -4.10
CA SER A 207 0.16 11.61 -3.52
C SER A 207 -0.71 10.92 -4.59
N LEU A 208 -1.39 9.82 -4.25
CA LEU A 208 -2.37 9.17 -5.13
C LEU A 208 -3.49 10.14 -5.56
N TRP A 209 -3.93 11.02 -4.65
CA TRP A 209 -4.85 12.11 -4.99
C TRP A 209 -4.32 13.02 -6.11
N GLN A 210 -3.07 13.48 -5.99
CA GLN A 210 -2.47 14.38 -6.98
C GLN A 210 -2.22 13.69 -8.32
N ARG A 211 -2.11 12.36 -8.32
CA ARG A 211 -2.00 11.52 -9.51
C ARG A 211 -3.35 11.20 -10.16
N GLY A 212 -4.46 11.53 -9.49
CA GLY A 212 -5.83 11.24 -9.95
C GLY A 212 -6.33 9.85 -9.59
N GLU A 213 -5.55 9.08 -8.81
CA GLU A 213 -5.89 7.73 -8.34
C GLU A 213 -6.86 7.73 -7.15
N VAL A 214 -7.03 8.90 -6.52
CA VAL A 214 -8.09 9.19 -5.55
C VAL A 214 -8.72 10.51 -5.97
N THR A 215 -10.04 10.57 -6.02
CA THR A 215 -10.77 11.79 -6.38
C THR A 215 -11.90 12.07 -5.40
N GLY A 216 -12.24 13.35 -5.21
CA GLY A 216 -13.34 13.73 -4.33
C GLY A 216 -14.69 13.19 -4.78
N GLY A 217 -14.92 13.15 -6.09
CA GLY A 217 -16.11 12.52 -6.67
C GLY A 217 -16.17 11.02 -6.37
N GLY A 218 -15.06 10.30 -6.56
CA GLY A 218 -14.99 8.87 -6.26
C GLY A 218 -15.17 8.55 -4.78
N LEU A 219 -14.58 9.34 -3.88
CA LEU A 219 -14.80 9.19 -2.44
C LEU A 219 -16.26 9.44 -2.04
N ALA A 220 -16.88 10.49 -2.60
CA ALA A 220 -18.27 10.82 -2.33
C ALA A 220 -19.21 9.71 -2.83
N GLU A 221 -18.93 9.15 -4.02
CA GLU A 221 -19.68 8.03 -4.59
C GLU A 221 -19.54 6.76 -3.72
N GLU A 222 -18.32 6.39 -3.31
CA GLU A 222 -18.09 5.24 -2.42
C GLU A 222 -18.80 5.40 -1.07
N TYR A 223 -18.75 6.61 -0.51
CA TYR A 223 -19.47 6.93 0.73
C TYR A 223 -20.98 6.78 0.55
N LEU A 224 -21.55 7.38 -0.51
CA LEU A 224 -22.98 7.32 -0.80
C LEU A 224 -23.43 5.87 -1.00
N ARG A 225 -22.69 5.08 -1.78
CA ARG A 225 -22.97 3.65 -2.00
C ARG A 225 -23.05 2.86 -0.70
N ARG A 226 -22.26 3.22 0.32
CA ARG A 226 -22.25 2.56 1.63
C ARG A 226 -23.35 3.10 2.56
N ALA A 227 -23.51 4.43 2.62
CA ALA A 227 -24.39 5.10 3.57
C ALA A 227 -25.85 5.07 3.14
N ASP A 228 -26.12 5.23 1.84
CA ASP A 228 -27.44 5.23 1.22
C ASP A 228 -27.41 4.56 -0.18
N PRO A 229 -27.45 3.21 -0.23
CA PRO A 229 -27.42 2.47 -1.49
C PRO A 229 -28.59 2.78 -2.43
N GLU A 230 -29.75 3.16 -1.88
CA GLU A 230 -30.94 3.49 -2.66
C GLU A 230 -30.77 4.82 -3.38
N ASP A 231 -30.28 5.85 -2.68
CA ASP A 231 -29.97 7.13 -3.31
C ASP A 231 -28.84 7.01 -4.33
N HIS A 232 -27.82 6.21 -4.03
CA HIS A 232 -26.75 5.91 -4.99
C HIS A 232 -27.32 5.30 -6.29
N ALA A 233 -28.21 4.31 -6.19
CA ALA A 233 -28.84 3.70 -7.36
C ALA A 233 -29.70 4.70 -8.15
N ARG A 234 -30.44 5.57 -7.44
CA ARG A 234 -31.23 6.65 -8.05
C ARG A 234 -30.33 7.64 -8.81
N GLN A 235 -29.23 8.10 -8.21
CA GLN A 235 -28.33 9.06 -8.86
C GLN A 235 -27.61 8.48 -10.08
N ILE A 236 -27.35 7.17 -10.12
CA ILE A 236 -26.89 6.49 -11.34
C ILE A 236 -27.98 6.50 -12.42
N GLN A 237 -29.22 6.15 -12.05
CA GLN A 237 -30.34 6.11 -12.99
C GLN A 237 -30.66 7.50 -13.58
N GLU A 238 -30.54 8.55 -12.77
CA GLU A 238 -30.75 9.94 -13.16
C GLU A 238 -29.54 10.54 -13.91
N GLY A 239 -28.42 9.81 -14.01
CA GLY A 239 -27.22 10.22 -14.74
C GLY A 239 -26.33 11.23 -14.03
N TYR A 240 -26.59 11.50 -12.74
CA TYR A 240 -25.75 12.35 -11.90
C TYR A 240 -24.41 11.68 -11.54
N LEU A 241 -24.43 10.36 -11.37
CA LEU A 241 -23.23 9.54 -11.22
C LEU A 241 -22.99 8.73 -12.50
N LYS A 242 -21.74 8.66 -12.94
CA LYS A 242 -21.36 7.75 -14.01
C LYS A 242 -21.29 6.35 -13.42
N GLY A 243 -22.13 5.43 -13.89
CA GLY A 243 -22.01 4.03 -13.52
C GLY A 243 -20.59 3.51 -13.76
N MET A 244 -20.11 2.60 -12.91
CA MET A 244 -18.78 2.03 -13.07
C MET A 244 -18.65 1.33 -14.44
N PRO A 245 -17.54 1.53 -15.16
CA PRO A 245 -17.24 0.75 -16.35
C PRO A 245 -17.36 -0.74 -16.02
N GLU A 246 -17.97 -1.50 -16.92
CA GLU A 246 -18.09 -2.94 -16.73
C GLU A 246 -16.68 -3.55 -16.85
N GLU A 247 -16.20 -4.15 -15.76
CA GLU A 247 -14.87 -4.75 -15.69
C GLU A 247 -14.96 -6.27 -15.70
N ALA A 248 -14.01 -6.91 -16.38
CA ALA A 248 -13.92 -8.36 -16.33
C ALA A 248 -13.42 -8.82 -14.94
N PRO A 249 -13.77 -10.05 -14.51
CA PRO A 249 -13.36 -10.56 -13.22
C PRO A 249 -11.84 -10.61 -13.04
N SER A 250 -11.36 -10.33 -11.82
CA SER A 250 -9.94 -10.44 -11.46
C SER A 250 -9.39 -11.86 -11.67
N VAL A 251 -8.21 -11.94 -12.28
CA VAL A 251 -7.52 -13.19 -12.64
C VAL A 251 -6.16 -13.28 -11.94
N ILE A 252 -5.84 -14.45 -11.39
CA ILE A 252 -4.65 -14.65 -10.56
C ILE A 252 -3.32 -14.34 -11.28
N SER A 253 -3.19 -14.68 -12.57
CA SER A 253 -1.95 -14.44 -13.34
C SER A 253 -1.61 -12.95 -13.46
N LEU A 254 -2.62 -12.10 -13.56
CA LEU A 254 -2.45 -10.64 -13.63
C LEU A 254 -2.10 -10.07 -12.27
N ASN A 255 -2.78 -10.55 -11.22
CA ASN A 255 -2.46 -10.19 -9.84
C ASN A 255 -1.02 -10.60 -9.49
N MET A 256 -0.55 -11.76 -9.96
CA MET A 256 0.83 -12.20 -9.79
C MET A 256 1.83 -11.27 -10.46
N ARG A 257 1.54 -10.82 -11.70
CA ARG A 257 2.39 -9.84 -12.40
C ARG A 257 2.46 -8.52 -11.62
N ALA A 258 1.32 -7.96 -11.24
CA ALA A 258 1.28 -6.68 -10.51
C ALA A 258 1.95 -6.77 -9.14
N ALA A 259 1.67 -7.82 -8.36
CA ALA A 259 2.31 -8.06 -7.06
C ALA A 259 3.83 -8.23 -7.19
N SER A 260 4.29 -9.00 -8.18
CA SER A 260 5.73 -9.16 -8.43
C SER A 260 6.38 -7.82 -8.82
N ALA A 261 5.76 -7.04 -9.71
CA ALA A 261 6.26 -5.74 -10.11
C ALA A 261 6.34 -4.78 -8.91
N ALA A 262 5.33 -4.76 -8.05
CA ALA A 262 5.31 -3.94 -6.84
C ALA A 262 6.39 -4.31 -5.82
N VAL A 263 6.60 -5.61 -5.56
CA VAL A 263 7.68 -6.07 -4.67
C VAL A 263 9.05 -5.70 -5.26
N ASN A 264 9.23 -5.91 -6.56
CA ASN A 264 10.46 -5.55 -7.25
C ASN A 264 10.69 -4.03 -7.27
N GLU A 265 9.64 -3.23 -7.36
CA GLU A 265 9.71 -1.78 -7.22
C GLU A 265 10.31 -1.41 -5.86
N TRP A 266 9.79 -1.97 -4.76
CA TRP A 266 10.34 -1.72 -3.42
C TRP A 266 11.81 -2.17 -3.28
N LEU A 267 12.14 -3.37 -3.79
CA LEU A 267 13.53 -3.85 -3.79
C LEU A 267 14.45 -2.92 -4.58
N ALA A 268 14.00 -2.38 -5.71
CA ALA A 268 14.77 -1.43 -6.50
C ALA A 268 14.96 -0.07 -5.83
N ARG A 269 14.09 0.30 -4.88
CA ARG A 269 14.28 1.48 -4.03
C ARG A 269 15.33 1.24 -2.94
N LEU A 270 15.37 0.03 -2.40
CA LEU A 270 16.30 -0.35 -1.33
C LEU A 270 17.72 -0.66 -1.85
N TYR A 271 17.80 -1.27 -3.03
CA TYR A 271 19.03 -1.80 -3.60
C TYR A 271 19.25 -1.29 -5.01
N GLU A 272 20.50 -0.98 -5.35
CA GLU A 272 20.88 -0.48 -6.67
C GLU A 272 20.80 -1.62 -7.71
N VAL A 273 19.62 -1.78 -8.32
CA VAL A 273 19.36 -2.81 -9.35
C VAL A 273 19.06 -2.25 -10.74
N ARG A 274 18.68 -0.98 -10.85
CA ARG A 274 18.37 -0.33 -12.13
C ARG A 274 19.61 0.33 -12.72
N HIS A 275 19.73 0.27 -14.05
CA HIS A 275 20.68 1.10 -14.80
C HIS A 275 20.23 2.56 -14.83
N ASP A 276 18.93 2.79 -14.91
CA ASP A 276 18.31 4.11 -14.91
C ASP A 276 17.98 4.59 -13.49
N ALA A 277 17.99 5.92 -13.31
CA ALA A 277 17.66 6.53 -12.03
C ALA A 277 16.20 6.28 -11.62
N ASN A 278 16.00 5.86 -10.38
CA ASN A 278 14.70 5.62 -9.75
C ASN A 278 13.71 6.80 -9.82
N LYS A 279 14.18 8.03 -10.08
CA LYS A 279 13.31 9.20 -10.30
C LYS A 279 12.40 9.08 -11.53
N LYS A 280 12.71 8.18 -12.48
CA LYS A 280 11.92 7.94 -13.70
C LYS A 280 10.77 6.94 -13.50
N TYR A 281 10.63 6.37 -12.30
CA TYR A 281 9.76 5.23 -12.04
C TYR A 281 8.77 5.51 -10.91
N ALA A 282 8.31 6.75 -10.75
CA ALA A 282 7.29 7.07 -9.75
C ALA A 282 5.98 6.30 -10.00
N SER A 283 5.68 6.01 -11.26
CA SER A 283 4.60 5.12 -11.69
C SER A 283 5.09 4.17 -12.77
N THR A 284 4.57 2.95 -12.76
CA THR A 284 4.75 1.96 -13.83
C THR A 284 3.38 1.47 -14.27
N TYR A 285 3.16 1.45 -15.58
CA TYR A 285 1.92 0.99 -16.21
C TYR A 285 2.27 -0.12 -17.19
N PHE A 286 1.49 -1.20 -17.21
CA PHE A 286 1.58 -2.19 -18.27
C PHE A 286 0.23 -2.44 -18.90
N SER A 287 0.22 -2.62 -20.22
CA SER A 287 -0.94 -3.02 -21.03
C SER A 287 -0.61 -4.34 -21.71
N LEU A 288 -1.39 -5.39 -21.45
CA LEU A 288 -1.20 -6.65 -22.16
C LEU A 288 -1.78 -6.64 -23.57
N ALA A 289 -2.80 -5.84 -23.84
CA ALA A 289 -3.34 -5.76 -25.19
C ALA A 289 -2.38 -5.01 -26.13
N ALA A 290 -1.71 -3.96 -25.63
CA ALA A 290 -0.67 -3.25 -26.37
C ALA A 290 0.68 -3.98 -26.35
N GLY A 291 0.94 -4.80 -25.32
CA GLY A 291 2.24 -5.45 -25.13
C GLY A 291 3.32 -4.49 -24.63
N GLU A 292 2.91 -3.45 -23.93
CA GLU A 292 3.76 -2.32 -23.54
C GLU A 292 3.89 -2.20 -22.02
N GLU A 293 5.03 -1.67 -21.58
CA GLU A 293 5.28 -1.28 -20.20
C GLU A 293 5.93 0.11 -20.19
N GLU A 294 5.25 1.05 -19.54
CA GLU A 294 5.63 2.45 -19.50
C GLU A 294 6.00 2.85 -18.08
N HIS A 295 6.94 3.79 -17.97
CA HIS A 295 7.39 4.33 -16.70
C HIS A 295 7.32 5.85 -16.72
N ALA A 296 6.79 6.42 -15.65
CA ALA A 296 6.69 7.86 -15.47
C ALA A 296 7.45 8.31 -14.22
N GLY A 297 8.11 9.46 -14.33
CA GLY A 297 8.65 10.16 -13.16
C GLY A 297 7.55 10.82 -12.34
N GLU A 298 7.94 11.48 -11.24
CA GLU A 298 6.97 12.26 -10.45
C GLU A 298 6.30 13.32 -11.33
N PRO A 299 4.96 13.46 -11.27
CA PRO A 299 4.26 14.52 -11.98
C PRO A 299 4.69 15.89 -11.45
N ASP A 300 4.67 16.90 -12.33
CA ASP A 300 4.89 18.28 -11.92
C ASP A 300 3.65 18.81 -11.18
N ILE A 301 3.72 18.77 -9.85
CA ILE A 301 2.65 19.19 -8.94
C ILE A 301 2.79 20.65 -8.49
N GLY A 302 3.69 21.43 -9.10
CA GLY A 302 3.96 22.81 -8.70
C GLY A 302 4.59 22.92 -7.31
N ASN A 303 4.34 24.02 -6.59
CA ASN A 303 4.84 24.18 -5.21
C ASN A 303 4.30 23.04 -4.34
N ALA A 304 5.20 22.12 -3.97
CA ALA A 304 4.93 20.90 -3.23
C ALA A 304 3.96 21.15 -2.06
N TRP A 305 2.70 20.78 -2.27
CA TRP A 305 1.75 20.73 -1.17
C TRP A 305 2.27 19.70 -0.17
N ARG A 306 2.72 20.18 0.99
CA ARG A 306 2.92 19.32 2.14
C ARG A 306 1.59 19.24 2.86
N SER A 307 1.11 18.04 3.10
CA SER A 307 -0.10 17.87 3.89
C SER A 307 0.07 18.56 5.24
N GLY A 308 -1.04 19.09 5.77
CA GLY A 308 -1.05 19.70 7.10
C GLY A 308 -0.68 18.72 8.22
N ILE A 309 -0.49 17.43 7.92
CA ILE A 309 -0.14 16.33 8.83
C ILE A 309 1.27 15.78 8.61
N PHE A 310 2.06 16.38 7.71
CA PHE A 310 3.39 15.87 7.36
C PHE A 310 4.29 15.69 8.58
N GLY A 311 4.71 14.45 8.84
CA GLY A 311 5.54 14.08 9.97
C GLY A 311 4.89 14.29 11.34
N GLN A 312 3.56 14.38 11.42
CA GLN A 312 2.85 14.56 12.69
C GLN A 312 2.53 13.25 13.41
N GLY A 313 2.85 12.09 12.82
CA GLY A 313 2.73 10.78 13.45
C GLY A 313 1.33 10.52 14.00
N LEU A 314 1.28 10.04 15.25
CA LEU A 314 0.03 9.70 15.97
C LEU A 314 -0.65 10.90 16.63
N LYS A 315 -0.35 12.14 16.21
CA LYS A 315 -0.99 13.34 16.75
C LYS A 315 -2.49 13.35 16.44
N ARG A 316 -3.28 13.83 17.40
CA ARG A 316 -4.74 14.00 17.23
C ARG A 316 -5.11 15.37 16.64
N PRO A 317 -6.18 15.46 15.83
CA PRO A 317 -6.98 14.34 15.31
C PRO A 317 -6.15 13.41 14.41
N LEU A 318 -6.32 12.10 14.56
CA LEU A 318 -5.47 11.09 13.92
C LEU A 318 -5.56 11.19 12.40
N LEU A 319 -4.40 11.21 11.71
CA LEU A 319 -4.31 11.49 10.27
C LEU A 319 -4.97 12.82 9.83
N GLY A 320 -5.23 13.74 10.76
CA GLY A 320 -5.99 14.97 10.49
C GLY A 320 -7.48 14.75 10.26
N LEU A 321 -7.99 13.54 10.46
CA LEU A 321 -9.39 13.17 10.25
C LEU A 321 -10.17 13.36 11.56
N LEU A 322 -11.21 14.18 11.52
CA LEU A 322 -12.13 14.33 12.65
C LEU A 322 -12.91 13.04 12.84
N ASN A 323 -12.77 12.41 14.01
CA ASN A 323 -13.58 11.27 14.42
C ASN A 323 -14.80 11.80 15.21
N PRO A 324 -16.03 11.68 14.70
CA PRO A 324 -17.24 12.14 15.41
C PRO A 324 -17.45 11.43 16.76
N ARG A 325 -16.79 10.30 17.01
CA ARG A 325 -16.82 9.59 18.30
C ARG A 325 -15.81 10.13 19.32
N GLU A 326 -14.84 10.93 18.89
CA GLU A 326 -13.85 11.55 19.79
C GLU A 326 -14.36 12.84 20.41
N THR A 327 -15.35 13.52 19.81
CA THR A 327 -15.92 14.76 20.38
C THR A 327 -16.67 14.57 21.71
N GLU A 328 -16.91 13.34 22.15
CA GLU A 328 -17.50 13.06 23.47
C GLU A 328 -16.46 12.84 24.58
N ARG A 329 -15.19 12.57 24.26
CA ARG A 329 -14.17 12.25 25.28
C ARG A 329 -13.40 13.47 25.80
N ASP A 330 -13.43 14.58 25.09
CA ASP A 330 -12.71 15.82 25.46
C ASP A 330 -13.60 16.85 26.18
N VAL A 331 -14.77 16.45 26.71
CA VAL A 331 -15.69 17.31 27.49
C VAL A 331 -15.91 16.80 28.93
N ALA A 332 -15.01 15.99 29.48
CA ALA A 332 -15.08 15.51 30.88
C ALA A 332 -13.81 15.84 31.68
#